data_AF-A0A816Z3D3-F1
#
_entry.id   AF-A0A816Z3D3-F1
#
_cell.length_a   1.000
_cell.length_b   1.000
_cell.length_c   1.000
_cell.angle_alpha   90.00
_cell.angle_beta   90.00
_cell.angle_gamma   90.00
#
_symmetry.space_group_name_H-M   'P 1'
#
loop_
_entity.id
_entity.type
_entity.pdbx_description
1 polymer ?
#
loop_
_entity_poly.entity_id
_entity_poly.type
_entity_poly.pdbx_seq_one_letter_code
_entity_poly.pdbx_strand_id
1 'polypeptide(L)'
;MHYTPLFPYFANVKAAFRILCDDYVTEDRGTGVVHQAPYFGEDDYRVCLAHGVINKDAASVICPIDAQCRFTAEVTDFQGQNVKDADKPIIKYLKEAKRLIHQAVVKHSYSFCWRSDTPLIYRAVPSWFVRVEGMIDRLLANNSKTYW
;
A
#
# COMPACT_ATOMS: atom_id res chain seq x y z
N MET A 1 -15.75 13.13 -9.53
CA MET A 1 -15.46 12.25 -10.68
C MET A 1 -15.21 10.85 -10.14
N HIS A 2 -16.01 9.87 -10.56
CA HIS A 2 -15.91 8.48 -10.07
C HIS A 2 -15.44 7.56 -11.20
N TYR A 3 -14.77 6.47 -10.86
CA TYR A 3 -14.30 5.47 -11.81
C TYR A 3 -14.78 4.07 -11.42
N THR A 4 -14.87 3.17 -12.40
CA THR A 4 -15.26 1.78 -12.15
C THR A 4 -14.12 1.02 -11.46
N PRO A 5 -14.33 0.42 -10.27
CA PRO A 5 -13.28 -0.30 -9.53
C PRO A 5 -12.73 -1.48 -10.34
N LEU A 6 -11.45 -1.84 -10.13
CA LEU A 6 -10.81 -2.99 -10.81
C LEU A 6 -11.45 -4.33 -10.45
N PHE A 7 -11.84 -4.46 -9.18
CA PHE A 7 -12.44 -5.65 -8.59
C PHE A 7 -13.78 -5.31 -7.92
N PRO A 8 -14.72 -6.26 -7.86
CA PRO A 8 -16.04 -6.02 -7.28
C PRO A 8 -16.04 -6.02 -5.74
N TYR A 9 -15.03 -6.58 -5.08
CA TYR A 9 -15.06 -6.95 -3.65
C TYR A 9 -15.40 -5.80 -2.68
N PHE A 10 -14.95 -4.58 -2.99
CA PHE A 10 -15.14 -3.39 -2.15
C PHE A 10 -15.92 -2.29 -2.85
N ALA A 11 -16.64 -2.60 -3.95
CA ALA A 11 -17.34 -1.61 -4.77
C ALA A 11 -18.43 -0.82 -4.02
N ASN A 12 -18.85 -1.30 -2.85
CA ASN A 12 -19.85 -0.68 -1.97
C ASN A 12 -19.29 0.47 -1.11
N VAL A 13 -17.98 0.73 -1.10
CA VAL A 13 -17.37 1.82 -0.33
C VAL A 13 -17.69 3.17 -0.98
N LYS A 14 -18.70 3.87 -0.45
CA LYS A 14 -19.27 5.10 -1.05
C LYS A 14 -18.27 6.26 -1.20
N ALA A 15 -17.30 6.38 -0.29
CA ALA A 15 -16.31 7.47 -0.33
C ALA A 15 -15.12 7.18 -1.26
N ALA A 16 -15.00 5.94 -1.75
CA ALA A 16 -13.89 5.46 -2.57
C ALA A 16 -14.17 5.58 -4.07
N PHE A 17 -13.22 5.09 -4.88
CA PHE A 17 -13.30 5.03 -6.35
C PHE A 17 -13.55 6.38 -7.04
N ARG A 18 -12.84 7.39 -6.57
CA ARG A 18 -12.78 8.72 -7.17
C ARG A 18 -11.33 9.16 -7.31
N ILE A 19 -11.12 10.16 -8.16
CA ILE A 19 -9.80 10.75 -8.37
C ILE A 19 -9.53 11.73 -7.22
N LEU A 20 -8.33 11.62 -6.64
CA LEU A 20 -7.81 12.50 -5.59
C LEU A 20 -6.62 13.27 -6.15
N CYS A 21 -6.39 14.48 -5.65
CA CYS A 21 -5.24 15.30 -5.99
C CYS A 21 -4.31 15.42 -4.79
N ASP A 22 -3.02 15.24 -5.00
CA ASP A 22 -1.95 15.45 -4.01
C ASP A 22 -0.64 15.73 -4.75
N ASP A 23 0.32 16.38 -4.08
CA ASP A 23 1.53 16.92 -4.69
C ASP A 23 2.71 15.90 -4.70
N TYR A 24 2.54 14.71 -4.12
CA TYR A 24 3.59 13.68 -4.09
C TYR A 24 3.80 12.97 -5.45
N VAL A 25 2.87 13.13 -6.39
CA VAL A 25 2.96 12.47 -7.70
C VAL A 25 3.90 13.25 -8.61
N THR A 26 4.97 12.59 -9.05
CA THR A 26 5.99 13.18 -9.92
C THR A 26 5.82 12.76 -11.38
N GLU A 27 6.34 13.58 -12.29
CA GLU A 27 6.26 13.33 -13.75
C GLU A 27 7.34 12.36 -14.27
N ASP A 28 8.30 11.98 -13.43
CA ASP A 28 9.47 11.19 -13.82
C ASP A 28 9.19 9.69 -13.97
N ARG A 29 8.08 9.18 -13.39
CA ARG A 29 7.77 7.74 -13.37
C ARG A 29 6.28 7.42 -13.51
N GLY A 30 6.01 6.29 -14.14
CA GLY A 30 4.64 5.77 -14.29
C GLY A 30 3.84 6.56 -15.32
N THR A 31 2.56 6.81 -15.02
CA THR A 31 1.61 7.48 -15.93
C THR A 31 1.09 8.80 -15.38
N GLY A 32 1.68 9.32 -14.29
CA GLY A 32 1.15 10.49 -13.56
C GLY A 32 -0.15 10.23 -12.79
N VAL A 33 -0.62 8.98 -12.73
CA VAL A 33 -1.77 8.55 -11.92
C VAL A 33 -1.34 7.37 -11.08
N VAL A 34 -1.49 7.48 -9.77
CA VAL A 34 -1.02 6.47 -8.80
C VAL A 34 -2.22 5.72 -8.22
N HIS A 35 -2.12 4.39 -8.19
CA HIS A 35 -3.10 3.55 -7.49
C HIS A 35 -2.98 3.76 -5.98
N GLN A 36 -4.11 3.81 -5.28
CA GLN A 36 -4.15 4.09 -3.85
C GLN A 36 -4.68 2.90 -3.06
N ALA A 37 -3.85 2.39 -2.16
CA ALA A 37 -4.13 1.29 -1.24
C ALA A 37 -3.78 1.72 0.20
N PRO A 38 -4.71 2.37 0.93
CA PRO A 38 -4.41 3.17 2.13
C PRO A 38 -3.70 2.43 3.28
N TYR A 39 -3.82 1.11 3.33
CA TYR A 39 -3.23 0.30 4.41
C TYR A 39 -1.90 -0.36 4.02
N PHE A 40 -1.37 -0.06 2.83
CA PHE A 40 -0.14 -0.64 2.28
C PHE A 40 0.92 0.42 1.91
N GLY A 41 0.61 1.70 2.05
CA GLY A 41 1.53 2.82 1.81
C GLY A 41 1.25 3.99 2.75
N GLU A 42 2.30 4.68 3.17
CA GLU A 42 2.18 5.84 4.07
C GLU A 42 1.52 7.03 3.36
N ASP A 43 1.96 7.36 2.15
CA ASP A 43 1.34 8.42 1.34
C ASP A 43 -0.11 8.08 1.01
N ASP A 44 -0.39 6.82 0.63
CA ASP A 44 -1.75 6.35 0.37
C ASP A 44 -2.66 6.54 1.60
N TYR A 45 -2.15 6.24 2.79
CA TYR A 45 -2.86 6.48 4.05
C TYR A 45 -3.13 7.97 4.25
N ARG A 46 -2.09 8.82 4.12
CA ARG A 46 -2.18 10.27 4.31
C ARG A 46 -3.18 10.93 3.36
N VAL A 47 -3.08 10.63 2.07
CA VAL A 47 -3.95 11.19 1.02
C VAL A 47 -5.39 10.73 1.22
N CYS A 48 -5.61 9.42 1.42
CA CYS A 48 -6.96 8.90 1.61
C CYS A 48 -7.60 9.42 2.91
N LEU A 49 -6.81 9.68 3.94
CA LEU A 49 -7.29 10.30 5.18
C LEU A 49 -7.65 11.77 4.97
N ALA A 50 -6.77 12.55 4.34
CA ALA A 50 -6.98 13.97 4.08
C ALA A 50 -8.23 14.23 3.22
N HIS A 51 -8.50 13.34 2.27
CA HIS A 51 -9.68 13.41 1.40
C HIS A 51 -10.93 12.72 1.97
N GLY A 52 -10.86 12.12 3.17
CA GLY A 52 -12.01 11.46 3.81
C GLY A 52 -12.46 10.16 3.15
N VAL A 53 -11.56 9.46 2.44
CA VAL A 53 -11.78 8.10 1.94
C VAL A 53 -11.65 7.08 3.08
N ILE A 54 -10.72 7.33 4.00
CA ILE A 54 -10.59 6.59 5.27
C ILE A 54 -10.74 7.57 6.43
N ASN A 55 -11.14 7.06 7.59
CA ASN A 55 -11.21 7.82 8.84
C ASN A 55 -10.33 7.15 9.89
N LYS A 56 -9.71 7.94 10.78
CA LYS A 56 -8.91 7.39 11.90
C LYS A 56 -9.77 6.52 12.82
N ASP A 57 -11.03 6.90 12.98
CA ASP A 57 -12.02 6.22 13.83
C ASP A 57 -12.88 5.22 13.03
N ALA A 58 -12.45 4.85 11.82
CA ALA A 58 -13.20 3.87 11.03
C ALA A 58 -13.28 2.54 11.79
N ALA A 59 -14.51 2.10 12.08
CA ALA A 59 -14.78 0.85 12.78
C ALA A 59 -14.29 -0.40 12.02
N SER A 60 -14.01 -0.27 10.72
CA SER A 60 -13.50 -1.36 9.88
C SER A 60 -12.35 -0.85 9.01
N VAL A 61 -11.19 -1.47 9.20
CA VAL A 61 -10.00 -1.31 8.37
C VAL A 61 -10.09 -2.30 7.21
N ILE A 62 -10.07 -1.79 5.98
CA ILE A 62 -10.09 -2.63 4.77
C ILE A 62 -8.67 -3.15 4.52
N CYS A 63 -8.34 -4.27 5.14
CA CYS A 63 -7.06 -4.96 4.94
C CYS A 63 -7.35 -6.41 4.52
N PRO A 64 -7.41 -6.69 3.20
CA PRO A 64 -7.82 -8.00 2.69
C PRO A 64 -6.73 -9.08 2.84
N ILE A 65 -5.79 -8.94 3.78
CA ILE A 65 -4.71 -9.91 4.01
C ILE A 65 -4.53 -10.24 5.49
N ASP A 66 -4.28 -11.50 5.78
CA ASP A 66 -4.01 -12.01 7.13
C ASP A 66 -2.55 -11.79 7.59
N ALA A 67 -2.21 -12.20 8.82
CA ALA A 67 -0.87 -12.03 9.38
C ALA A 67 0.22 -12.82 8.63
N GLN A 68 -0.16 -13.83 7.85
CA GLN A 68 0.70 -14.67 7.03
C GLN A 68 0.79 -14.16 5.58
N CYS A 69 0.28 -12.95 5.32
CA CYS A 69 0.25 -12.32 4.01
C CYS A 69 -0.55 -13.13 2.98
N ARG A 70 -1.65 -13.74 3.42
CA ARG A 70 -2.61 -14.45 2.56
C ARG A 70 -3.91 -13.68 2.46
N PHE A 71 -4.55 -13.74 1.30
CA PHE A 71 -5.83 -13.06 1.09
C PHE A 71 -6.94 -13.63 1.98
N THR A 72 -7.74 -12.73 2.56
CA THR A 72 -8.91 -13.06 3.38
C THR A 72 -10.12 -13.47 2.53
N ALA A 73 -11.20 -13.89 3.17
CA ALA A 73 -12.45 -14.30 2.50
C ALA A 73 -13.12 -13.17 1.69
N GLU A 74 -12.77 -11.91 1.95
CA GLU A 74 -13.30 -10.76 1.20
C GLU A 74 -12.84 -10.77 -0.26
N VAL A 75 -11.65 -11.33 -0.53
CA VAL A 75 -11.09 -11.48 -1.88
C VAL A 75 -11.30 -12.93 -2.31
N THR A 76 -12.51 -13.21 -2.81
CA THR A 76 -12.97 -14.59 -3.07
C THR A 76 -12.11 -15.34 -4.08
N ASP A 77 -11.66 -14.67 -5.16
CA ASP A 77 -10.94 -15.35 -6.25
C ASP A 77 -9.50 -15.75 -5.88
N PHE A 78 -8.92 -15.12 -4.85
CA PHE A 78 -7.53 -15.33 -4.41
C PHE A 78 -7.40 -15.78 -2.96
N GLN A 79 -8.52 -16.13 -2.31
CA GLN A 79 -8.57 -16.47 -0.89
C GLN A 79 -7.52 -17.53 -0.51
N GLY A 80 -6.78 -17.27 0.57
CA GLY A 80 -5.76 -18.17 1.12
C GLY A 80 -4.44 -18.20 0.35
N GLN A 81 -4.34 -17.56 -0.82
CA GLN A 81 -3.09 -17.45 -1.57
C GLN A 81 -2.19 -16.39 -0.95
N ASN A 82 -0.88 -16.64 -0.93
CA ASN A 82 0.08 -15.62 -0.54
C ASN A 82 0.08 -14.47 -1.56
N VAL A 83 0.28 -13.24 -1.09
CA VAL A 83 0.27 -12.03 -1.94
C VAL A 83 1.19 -12.12 -3.16
N LYS A 84 2.37 -12.76 -3.04
CA LYS A 84 3.31 -12.90 -4.18
C LYS A 84 2.89 -14.00 -5.16
N ASP A 85 2.28 -15.07 -4.66
CA ASP A 85 1.78 -16.15 -5.52
C ASP A 85 0.55 -15.69 -6.32
N ALA A 86 -0.25 -14.79 -5.73
CA ALA A 86 -1.45 -14.23 -6.34
C ALA A 86 -1.16 -13.24 -7.48
N ASP A 87 0.07 -12.73 -7.63
CA ASP A 87 0.43 -11.78 -8.71
C ASP A 87 0.08 -12.35 -10.10
N LYS A 88 0.42 -13.62 -10.35
CA LYS A 88 0.14 -14.29 -11.64
C LYS A 88 -1.38 -14.47 -11.89
N PRO A 89 -2.17 -15.03 -10.95
CA PRO A 89 -3.64 -15.05 -11.04
C PRO A 89 -4.27 -13.67 -11.25
N ILE A 90 -3.82 -12.64 -10.54
CA ILE A 90 -4.35 -11.27 -10.65
C ILE A 90 -4.13 -10.71 -12.06
N ILE A 91 -2.92 -10.86 -12.60
CA ILE A 91 -2.62 -10.43 -13.97
C ILE A 91 -3.50 -11.16 -14.98
N LYS A 92 -3.71 -12.47 -14.80
CA LYS A 92 -4.58 -13.28 -15.66
C LYS A 92 -6.03 -12.75 -15.61
N TYR A 93 -6.56 -12.51 -14.41
CA TYR A 93 -7.91 -11.95 -14.23
C TYR A 93 -8.07 -10.60 -14.94
N LEU A 94 -7.12 -9.68 -14.76
CA LEU A 94 -7.17 -8.36 -15.39
C LEU A 94 -7.08 -8.42 -16.92
N LYS A 95 -6.31 -9.40 -17.45
CA LYS A 95 -6.20 -9.67 -18.88
C LYS A 95 -7.52 -10.20 -19.44
N GLU A 96 -8.15 -11.17 -18.77
CA GLU A 96 -9.44 -11.74 -19.17
C GLU A 96 -10.57 -10.71 -19.10
N ALA A 97 -10.53 -9.81 -18.11
CA ALA A 97 -11.46 -8.69 -18.00
C ALA A 97 -11.22 -7.57 -19.04
N LYS A 98 -10.18 -7.69 -19.89
CA LYS A 98 -9.75 -6.67 -20.88
C LYS A 98 -9.42 -5.32 -20.26
N ARG A 99 -8.88 -5.31 -19.05
CA ARG A 99 -8.49 -4.08 -18.30
C ARG A 99 -6.98 -3.92 -18.12
N LEU A 100 -6.20 -4.87 -18.63
CA LEU A 100 -4.75 -4.81 -18.68
C LEU A 100 -4.30 -4.17 -20.00
N ILE A 101 -3.70 -2.99 -19.92
CA ILE A 101 -3.21 -2.25 -21.10
C ILE A 101 -1.79 -2.68 -21.47
N HIS A 102 -0.91 -2.77 -20.47
CA HIS A 102 0.50 -3.08 -20.66
C HIS A 102 1.02 -3.96 -19.51
N GLN A 103 1.90 -4.90 -19.84
CA GLN A 103 2.57 -5.79 -18.89
C GLN A 103 4.05 -5.88 -19.25
N ALA A 104 4.92 -5.58 -18.29
CA ALA A 104 6.36 -5.70 -18.43
C ALA A 104 7.00 -6.15 -17.11
N VAL A 105 8.25 -6.60 -17.18
CA VAL A 105 9.06 -6.93 -16.00
C VAL A 105 10.03 -5.78 -15.76
N VAL A 106 10.07 -5.29 -14.53
CA VAL A 106 10.93 -4.17 -14.12
C VAL A 106 11.95 -4.66 -13.11
N LYS A 107 13.23 -4.37 -13.35
CA LYS A 107 14.30 -4.64 -12.38
C LYS A 107 14.47 -3.41 -11.48
N HIS A 108 14.28 -3.61 -10.18
CA HIS A 108 14.47 -2.56 -9.18
C HIS A 108 14.91 -3.17 -7.85
N SER A 109 15.39 -2.32 -6.94
CA SER A 109 15.68 -2.73 -5.56
C SER A 109 14.38 -2.98 -4.80
N TYR A 110 14.32 -4.08 -4.06
CA TYR A 110 13.20 -4.44 -3.22
C TYR A 110 13.72 -4.83 -1.83
N SER A 111 12.98 -4.48 -0.78
CA SER A 111 13.39 -4.75 0.60
C SER A 111 13.11 -6.19 1.00
N PHE A 112 14.12 -6.85 1.57
CA PHE A 112 14.02 -8.21 2.09
C PHE A 112 14.24 -8.23 3.60
N CYS A 113 13.67 -9.23 4.28
CA CYS A 113 13.93 -9.46 5.69
C CYS A 113 15.40 -9.80 5.88
N TRP A 114 16.08 -9.04 6.73
CA TRP A 114 17.52 -9.19 7.02
C TRP A 114 17.93 -10.55 7.59
N ARG A 115 16.97 -11.38 8.03
CA ARG A 115 17.22 -12.69 8.63
C ARG A 115 16.75 -13.86 7.78
N SER A 116 15.60 -13.74 7.14
CA SER A 116 14.94 -14.84 6.44
C SER A 116 14.98 -14.73 4.92
N ASP A 117 15.55 -13.64 4.38
CA ASP A 117 15.58 -13.34 2.94
C ASP A 117 14.20 -13.39 2.27
N THR A 118 13.13 -13.21 3.05
CA THR A 118 11.76 -13.14 2.55
C THR A 118 11.41 -11.71 2.16
N PRO A 119 10.68 -11.48 1.05
CA PRO A 119 10.31 -10.13 0.62
C PRO A 119 9.43 -9.45 1.66
N LEU A 120 9.75 -8.21 2.01
CA LEU A 120 8.94 -7.42 2.94
C LEU A 120 7.71 -6.85 2.24
N ILE A 121 6.66 -6.62 3.03
CA ILE A 121 5.47 -5.89 2.61
C ILE A 121 5.17 -4.79 3.63
N TYR A 122 4.74 -3.64 3.14
CA TYR A 122 4.23 -2.58 3.99
C TYR A 122 2.77 -2.86 4.29
N ARG A 123 2.41 -2.87 5.58
CA ARG A 123 1.04 -3.08 6.03
C ARG A 123 0.81 -2.30 7.32
N ALA A 124 -0.34 -1.64 7.41
CA ALA A 124 -0.81 -1.05 8.65
C ALA A 124 -1.07 -2.15 9.70
N VAL A 125 -0.30 -2.13 10.78
CA VAL A 125 -0.45 -3.02 11.93
C VAL A 125 -0.38 -2.20 13.21
N PRO A 126 -1.13 -2.56 14.27
CA PRO A 126 -0.98 -1.93 15.56
C PRO A 126 0.43 -2.25 16.10
N SER A 127 1.12 -1.23 16.58
CA SER A 127 2.46 -1.35 17.15
C SER A 127 2.69 -0.27 18.20
N TRP A 128 3.72 -0.46 19.03
CA TRP A 128 4.16 0.50 20.03
C TRP A 128 5.37 1.26 19.49
N PHE A 129 5.31 2.59 19.55
CA PHE A 129 6.37 3.45 19.01
C PHE A 129 6.96 4.33 20.12
N VAL A 130 8.28 4.55 20.04
CA VAL A 130 8.97 5.57 20.83
C VAL A 130 9.02 6.84 20.00
N ARG A 131 8.63 7.99 20.57
CA ARG A 131 8.60 9.28 19.85
C ARG A 131 10.01 9.83 19.66
N VAL A 132 10.67 9.42 18.58
CA VAL A 132 12.04 9.85 18.25
C VAL A 132 12.08 11.28 17.70
N GLU A 133 11.05 11.72 16.97
CA GLU A 133 11.01 13.04 16.33
C GLU A 133 11.32 14.20 17.28
N GLY A 134 10.81 14.14 18.52
CA GLY A 134 11.05 15.17 19.53
C GLY A 134 12.48 15.20 20.10
N MET A 135 13.34 14.27 19.69
CA MET A 135 14.71 14.10 20.20
C MET A 135 15.76 14.27 19.10
N ILE A 136 15.37 14.54 17.85
CA ILE A 136 16.26 14.60 16.69
C ILE A 136 17.41 15.59 16.91
N ASP A 137 17.13 16.82 17.31
CA ASP A 137 18.16 17.85 17.50
C ASP A 137 19.21 17.43 18.53
N ARG A 138 18.77 16.78 19.61
CA ARG A 138 19.67 16.28 20.65
C ARG A 138 20.50 15.11 20.17
N LEU A 139 19.93 14.22 19.35
CA LEU A 139 20.66 13.11 18.75
C LEU A 139 21.76 13.62 17.80
N LEU A 140 21.45 14.61 16.96
CA LEU A 140 22.42 15.24 16.04
C LEU A 140 23.54 15.95 16.80
N ALA A 141 23.20 16.75 17.82
CA ALA A 141 24.18 17.46 18.64
C ALA A 141 25.09 16.54 19.46
N ASN A 142 24.63 15.34 19.81
CA ASN A 142 25.45 14.32 20.43
C ASN A 142 26.32 13.59 19.41
N ASN A 143 25.77 13.27 18.25
CA ASN A 143 26.49 12.60 17.17
C ASN A 143 27.69 13.42 16.67
N SER A 144 27.57 14.75 16.60
CA SER A 144 28.64 15.64 16.17
C SER A 144 29.84 15.69 17.11
N LYS A 145 29.70 15.21 18.36
CA LYS A 145 30.80 15.15 19.35
C LYS A 145 31.57 13.84 19.28
N THR A 146 31.09 12.87 18.51
CA THR A 146 31.70 11.55 18.36
C THR A 146 32.76 11.59 17.26
N TYR A 147 33.92 10.99 17.53
CA TYR A 147 34.91 10.70 16.50
C TYR A 147 34.55 9.37 15.83
N TRP A 148 34.33 9.40 14.52
CA TRP A 148 33.95 8.26 13.68
C TRP A 148 35.14 7.76 12.87
#